data_AF-T2JMK3-F1
#
_entry.id   AF-T2JMK3-F1
#
_cell.length_a   1.000
_cell.length_b   1.000
_cell.length_c   1.000
_cell.angle_alpha   90.00
_cell.angle_beta   90.00
_cell.angle_gamma   90.00
#
_symmetry.space_group_name_H-M   'P 1'
#
loop_
_entity.id
_entity.type
_entity.pdbx_description
1 polymer ?
#
loop_
_entity_poly.entity_id
_entity_poly.type
_entity_poly.pdbx_seq_one_letter_code
_entity_poly.pdbx_strand_id
1 'polypeptide(L)' 'MLDIPNSVVGAISLGLFGLGVLGLSYGIFSASWDENQVGSLWGWQEFTQNLGRTVKAWRNAREEATKKINNLKFSRVG' A
#
# COMPACT_ATOMS: atom_id res chain seq x y z
N MET A 1 14.98 18.42 35.82
CA MET A 1 14.98 17.75 34.50
C MET A 1 13.54 17.48 34.14
N LEU A 2 13.13 17.69 32.89
CA LEU A 2 11.75 17.41 32.47
C LEU A 2 11.63 15.88 32.29
N ASP A 3 10.92 15.21 33.19
CA ASP A 3 10.70 13.75 33.09
C ASP A 3 9.61 13.48 32.05
N ILE A 4 10.01 13.28 30.80
CA ILE A 4 9.08 12.89 29.74
C ILE A 4 8.79 11.38 29.87
N PRO A 5 7.52 10.99 30.04
CA PRO A 5 7.16 9.57 30.09
C PRO A 5 7.54 8.88 28.78
N ASN A 6 8.08 7.65 28.88
CA ASN A 6 8.48 6.87 27.71
C ASN A 6 7.33 6.66 26.70
N SER A 7 6.08 6.61 27.19
CA SER A 7 4.88 6.54 26.36
C SER A 7 4.72 7.74 25.42
N VAL A 8 5.11 8.94 25.85
CA VAL A 8 5.03 10.16 25.03
C VAL A 8 6.04 10.11 23.89
N VAL A 9 7.28 9.70 24.20
CA VAL A 9 8.32 9.50 23.17
C VAL A 9 7.89 8.43 22.17
N GLY A 10 7.33 7.33 22.66
CA GLY A 10 6.78 6.27 21.83
C GLY A 10 5.65 6.76 20.92
N ALA A 11 4.69 7.52 21.46
CA ALA A 11 3.57 8.06 20.70
C ALA A 11 4.02 9.05 19.61
N ILE A 12 4.96 9.94 19.91
CA ILE A 12 5.51 10.88 18.93
C ILE A 12 6.28 10.13 17.84
N SER A 13 7.11 9.15 18.23
CA SER A 13 7.88 8.34 17.29
C SER A 13 6.97 7.57 16.35
N LEU A 14 5.95 6.89 16.87
CA LEU A 14 4.94 6.18 16.08
C LEU A 14 4.11 7.14 15.23
N GLY A 15 3.77 8.32 15.74
CA GLY A 15 3.04 9.35 15.01
C GLY A 15 3.82 9.86 13.80
N LEU A 16 5.08 10.27 14.00
CA LEU A 16 5.96 10.73 12.92
C LEU A 16 6.27 9.61 11.92
N PHE A 17 6.50 8.40 12.41
CA PHE A 17 6.69 7.23 11.56
C PHE A 17 5.43 6.94 10.72
N GLY A 18 4.26 6.91 11.34
CA GLY A 18 2.99 6.68 10.66
C GLY A 18 2.69 7.76 9.63
N LEU A 19 2.91 9.03 9.96
CA LEU A 19 2.81 10.15 9.02
C LEU A 19 3.79 10.01 7.86
N GLY A 20 5.04 9.59 8.11
CA GLY A 20 6.02 9.32 7.08
C GLY A 20 5.56 8.22 6.12
N VAL A 21 5.05 7.11 6.64
CA VAL A 21 4.49 6.01 5.85
C VAL A 21 3.30 6.49 5.00
N LEU A 22 2.39 7.29 5.59
CA LEU A 22 1.24 7.85 4.87
C LEU A 22 1.67 8.81 3.76
N GLY A 23 2.62 9.71 4.04
CA GLY A 23 3.13 10.69 3.07
C GLY A 23 3.83 10.03 1.88
N LEU A 24 4.70 9.05 2.15
CA LEU A 24 5.37 8.29 1.08
C LEU A 24 4.36 7.49 0.24
N SER A 25 3.38 6.87 0.90
CA SER A 25 2.31 6.13 0.20
C SER A 25 1.49 7.07 -0.69
N TYR A 26 1.11 8.23 -0.16
CA TYR A 26 0.41 9.25 -0.94
C TYR A 26 1.23 9.66 -2.16
N GLY A 27 2.51 9.99 -2.00
CA GLY A 27 3.36 10.40 -3.10
C GLY A 27 3.49 9.36 -4.23
N ILE A 28 3.61 8.07 -3.89
CA ILE A 28 3.66 6.99 -4.89
C ILE A 28 2.33 6.91 -5.65
N PHE A 29 1.20 6.92 -4.94
CA PHE A 29 -0.10 6.74 -5.55
C PHE A 29 -0.63 7.99 -6.26
N SER A 30 -0.29 9.19 -5.80
CA SER A 30 -0.74 10.47 -6.36
C SER A 30 0.04 10.89 -7.62
N ALA A 31 1.16 10.22 -7.91
CA ALA A 31 1.93 10.49 -9.12
C ALA A 31 1.12 10.14 -10.38
N SER A 32 1.31 10.93 -11.44
CA SER A 32 0.80 10.51 -12.76
C SER A 32 1.69 9.39 -13.29
N TRP A 33 1.11 8.20 -13.37
CA TRP A 33 1.74 7.04 -13.99
C TRP A 33 1.33 6.87 -15.46
N ASP A 34 0.48 7.76 -15.99
CA ASP A 34 0.09 7.75 -17.40
C ASP A 34 0.95 8.75 -18.15
N GLU A 35 1.77 8.26 -19.07
CA GLU A 35 2.70 9.08 -19.86
C GLU A 35 1.99 10.05 -20.81
N ASN A 36 0.70 9.81 -21.12
CA ASN A 36 -0.08 10.63 -22.04
C ASN A 36 -0.93 11.69 -21.33
N GLN A 37 -0.96 11.69 -19.99
CA GLN A 37 -1.79 12.60 -19.22
C GLN A 37 -0.95 13.42 -18.22
N VAL A 38 -1.12 14.75 -18.29
CA VAL A 38 -0.59 15.65 -17.27
C VAL A 38 -1.35 15.39 -15.98
N GLY A 39 -0.60 15.06 -14.91
CA GLY A 39 -1.17 14.77 -13.60
C GLY A 39 -1.90 15.98 -12.99
N SER A 40 -2.84 15.70 -12.09
CA SER A 40 -3.55 16.73 -11.34
C SER A 40 -2.67 17.35 -10.25
N LEU A 41 -2.88 18.65 -9.98
CA LEU A 41 -2.11 19.44 -9.00
C LEU A 41 -2.11 18.84 -7.59
N TRP A 42 -3.23 18.23 -7.19
CA TRP A 42 -3.36 17.57 -5.89
C TRP A 42 -3.11 16.06 -5.97
N GLY A 43 -3.31 15.42 -7.12
CA GLY A 43 -3.05 13.99 -7.29
C GLY A 43 -4.14 13.05 -6.74
N TRP A 44 -5.32 13.57 -6.37
CA TRP A 44 -6.38 12.77 -5.73
C TRP A 44 -7.01 11.73 -6.68
N GLN A 45 -7.18 12.11 -7.95
CA GLN A 45 -7.73 11.21 -8.96
C GLN A 45 -6.73 10.08 -9.28
N GLU A 46 -5.45 10.42 -9.39
CA GLU A 46 -4.34 9.50 -9.54
C GLU A 46 -4.25 8.56 -8.33
N PHE A 47 -4.33 9.10 -7.12
CA PHE A 47 -4.27 8.33 -5.87
C PHE A 47 -5.33 7.23 -5.84
N THR A 48 -6.60 7.58 -6.04
CA THR A 48 -7.71 6.61 -5.99
C THR A 48 -7.61 5.57 -7.11
N GLN A 49 -7.23 5.99 -8.31
CA GLN A 49 -7.07 5.10 -9.46
C GLN A 49 -5.92 4.10 -9.24
N ASN A 50 -4.75 4.58 -8.83
CA ASN A 50 -3.55 3.79 -8.67
C ASN A 50 -3.66 2.83 -7.48
N LEU A 51 -4.21 3.30 -6.36
CA LEU A 51 -4.52 2.45 -5.22
C LEU A 51 -5.52 1.35 -5.59
N GLY A 52 -6.55 1.70 -6.36
CA GLY A 52 -7.52 0.72 -6.88
C GLY A 52 -6.89 -0.34 -7.77
N ARG A 53 -5.96 0.04 -8.66
CA ARG A 53 -5.19 -0.91 -9.50
C ARG A 53 -4.34 -1.86 -8.66
N THR A 54 -3.62 -1.33 -7.67
CA THR A 54 -2.75 -2.13 -6.79
C THR A 54 -3.56 -3.12 -5.94
N VAL A 55 -4.68 -2.69 -5.34
CA VAL A 55 -5.55 -3.59 -4.57
C VAL A 55 -6.12 -4.72 -5.44
N LYS A 56 -6.55 -4.39 -6.66
CA LYS A 56 -7.04 -5.39 -7.62
C LYS A 56 -5.95 -6.39 -8.01
N ALA A 57 -4.76 -5.91 -8.35
CA ALA A 57 -3.61 -6.76 -8.71
C ALA A 57 -3.22 -7.69 -7.55
N TRP A 58 -3.19 -7.18 -6.32
CA TRP A 58 -2.93 -7.99 -5.13
C TRP A 58 -3.98 -9.07 -4.90
N ARG A 59 -5.27 -8.74 -5.04
CA ARG A 59 -6.36 -9.72 -4.90
C ARG A 59 -6.23 -10.83 -5.95
N ASN A 60 -5.99 -10.46 -7.21
CA ASN A 60 -5.83 -11.43 -8.29
C ASN A 60 -4.61 -12.35 -8.04
N ALA A 61 -3.47 -11.78 -7.64
CA ALA A 61 -2.27 -12.55 -7.33
C ALA A 61 -2.49 -13.55 -6.17
N ARG A 62 -3.29 -13.16 -5.16
CA ARG A 62 -3.68 -14.07 -4.07
C ARG A 62 -4.56 -15.21 -4.57
N GLU A 63 -5.56 -14.92 -5.39
CA GLU A 63 -6.44 -15.94 -5.97
C GLU A 63 -5.67 -16.92 -6.85
N GLU A 64 -4.75 -16.43 -7.68
CA GLU A 64 -3.86 -17.25 -8.50
C GLU A 64 -2.95 -18.15 -7.67
N ALA A 65 -2.36 -17.61 -6.59
CA ALA A 65 -1.54 -18.38 -5.66
C ALA A 65 -2.36 -19.51 -5.00
N THR A 66 -3.59 -19.24 -4.58
CA THR A 66 -4.49 -20.25 -4.02
C THR A 66 -4.87 -21.31 -5.05
N LYS A 67 -5.24 -20.92 -6.28
CA LYS A 67 -5.54 -21.86 -7.37
C LYS A 67 -4.35 -22.77 -7.68
N LYS A 68 -3.15 -22.21 -7.73
CA LYS A 68 -1.90 -22.97 -7.96
C LYS A 68 -1.68 -24.02 -6.87
N ILE A 69 -1.88 -23.65 -5.60
CA ILE A 69 -1.76 -24.60 -4.48
C ILE A 69 -2.77 -25.74 -4.58
N ASN A 70 -4.02 -25.44 -4.93
CA ASN A 70 -5.07 -26.44 -5.08
C ASN A 70 -4.80 -27.40 -6.24
N ASN A 71 -4.38 -26.87 -7.39
CA ASN A 71 -4.00 -27.68 -8.55
C ASN A 71 -2.82 -28.60 -8.25
N LEU A 72 -1.81 -28.11 -7.52
CA LEU A 72 -0.66 -28.91 -7.07
C LEU A 72 -1.06 -30.01 -6.09
N LYS A 73 -2.05 -29.78 -5.21
CA LYS A 73 -2.57 -30.82 -4.32
C LYS A 73 -3.30 -31.91 -5.13
N PHE A 74 -4.18 -31.52 -6.05
CA PHE A 74 -4.95 -32.45 -6.88
C PHE A 74 -4.05 -33.34 -7.75
N SER A 75 -3.00 -32.76 -8.36
CA SER A 75 -2.04 -33.52 -9.18
C SER A 75 -1.18 -34.53 -8.40
N ARG A 76 -1.11 -34.45 -7.07
CA ARG A 76 -0.35 -35.41 -6.24
C ARG A 76 -1.19 -36.57 -5.70
N VAL A 77 -2.52 -36.47 -5.77
CA VAL A 77 -3.45 -37.52 -5.29
C VAL A 77 -4.12 -38.31 -6.42
N GLY A 78 -3.91 -37.90 -7.68
CA GLY A 78 -4.32 -38.64 -8.87
C GLY A 78 -3.22 -39.49 -9.46
#